data_AF-A0A7W1XAW9-F1
#
_entry.id   AF-A0A7W1XAW9-F1
#
_cell.length_a   1.000
_cell.length_b   1.000
_cell.length_c   1.000
_cell.angle_alpha   90.00
_cell.angle_beta   90.00
_cell.angle_gamma   90.00
#
_symmetry.space_group_name_H-M   'P 1'
#
loop_
_entity.id
_entity.type
_entity.pdbx_description
1 polymer ?
#
loop_
_entity_poly.entity_id
_entity_poly.type
_entity_poly.pdbx_seq_one_letter_code
_entity_poly.pdbx_strand_id
1 'polypeptide(L)'
;MEQDTRITDGQKFETALKYWLACLADDELTLGHRDSEWLGLCPDIEGDVAFSSIAQDEVGHAVFYFDLLHQLGEGDPDRLAFSRDQHLRRNAILLERPNGDWAYSILRHYFYDLFDDLRLQSMESSSYAPLRQGTQKIRREEYYHLLHMKTLFSRLGSAGGQARERMEEALLKVWPDLGDLFDFGPYEKELLEFGIISLSGSEVRRRWEEQVRDALLSIGFEWPGEIPSSSRSGRRGEHSSDLQPLLDTLCEVYAIDSNARW
;
A
#
# COMPACT_ATOMS: atom_id res chain seq x y z
N MET A 1 -21.30 -35.46 -19.86
CA MET A 1 -21.25 -34.17 -20.57
C MET A 1 -20.76 -33.15 -19.57
N GLU A 2 -19.45 -32.94 -19.51
CA GLU A 2 -18.85 -31.83 -18.78
C GLU A 2 -19.34 -30.54 -19.43
N GLN A 3 -20.04 -29.71 -18.66
CA GLN A 3 -20.30 -28.33 -19.07
C GLN A 3 -18.96 -27.59 -19.02
N ASP A 4 -18.35 -27.43 -20.18
CA ASP A 4 -17.25 -26.48 -20.44
C ASP A 4 -17.74 -25.08 -20.05
N THR A 5 -17.56 -24.73 -18.78
CA THR A 5 -18.02 -23.47 -18.19
C THR A 5 -17.03 -22.40 -18.59
N ARG A 6 -17.07 -21.97 -19.84
CA ARG A 6 -16.21 -20.88 -20.33
C ARG A 6 -16.55 -19.61 -19.56
N ILE A 7 -15.61 -19.14 -18.75
CA ILE A 7 -15.68 -17.86 -18.05
C ILE A 7 -15.81 -16.77 -19.11
N THR A 8 -16.87 -15.96 -19.01
CA THR A 8 -17.12 -14.83 -19.91
C THR A 8 -16.16 -13.67 -19.65
N ASP A 9 -15.93 -12.80 -20.63
CA ASP A 9 -15.08 -11.62 -20.45
C ASP A 9 -15.60 -10.70 -19.33
N GLY A 10 -16.93 -10.61 -19.15
CA GLY A 10 -17.53 -9.88 -18.04
C GLY A 10 -17.16 -10.46 -16.67
N GLN A 11 -17.14 -11.80 -16.52
CA GLN A 11 -16.73 -12.45 -15.28
C GLN A 11 -15.22 -12.27 -15.00
N LYS A 12 -14.38 -12.30 -16.05
CA LYS A 12 -12.93 -12.02 -15.91
C LYS A 12 -12.69 -10.58 -15.48
N PHE A 13 -13.39 -9.63 -16.10
CA PHE A 13 -13.35 -8.21 -15.73
C PHE A 13 -13.69 -8.02 -14.26
N GLU A 14 -14.83 -8.56 -13.81
CA GLU A 14 -15.28 -8.40 -12.43
C GLU A 14 -14.31 -9.05 -11.43
N THR A 15 -13.79 -10.25 -11.74
CA THR A 15 -12.82 -10.95 -10.89
C THR A 15 -11.52 -10.15 -10.75
N ALA A 16 -10.98 -9.65 -11.86
CA ALA A 16 -9.77 -8.85 -11.86
C ALA A 16 -9.97 -7.54 -11.09
N LEU A 17 -11.08 -6.85 -11.34
CA LEU A 17 -11.42 -5.59 -10.65
C LEU A 17 -11.55 -5.78 -9.14
N LYS A 18 -12.30 -6.79 -8.69
CA LYS A 18 -12.47 -7.09 -7.26
C LYS A 18 -11.16 -7.43 -6.59
N TYR A 19 -10.34 -8.28 -7.22
CA TYR A 19 -9.02 -8.61 -6.68
C TYR A 19 -8.16 -7.35 -6.53
N TRP A 20 -8.14 -6.49 -7.54
CA TRP A 20 -7.35 -5.25 -7.52
C TRP A 20 -7.83 -4.28 -6.45
N LEU A 21 -9.15 -4.07 -6.33
CA LEU A 21 -9.73 -3.24 -5.27
C LEU A 21 -9.41 -3.78 -3.88
N ALA A 22 -9.34 -5.10 -3.69
CA ALA A 22 -8.92 -5.68 -2.41
C ALA A 22 -7.43 -5.42 -2.11
N CYS A 23 -6.55 -5.51 -3.11
CA CYS A 23 -5.13 -5.14 -2.96
C CYS A 23 -4.97 -3.68 -2.56
N LEU A 24 -5.70 -2.77 -3.21
CA LEU A 24 -5.71 -1.34 -2.87
C LEU A 24 -6.20 -1.16 -1.43
N ALA A 25 -7.43 -1.62 -1.12
CA ALA A 25 -8.03 -1.45 0.19
C ALA A 25 -7.17 -1.99 1.35
N ASP A 26 -6.56 -3.16 1.16
CA ASP A 26 -5.69 -3.76 2.18
C ASP A 26 -4.39 -2.99 2.37
N ASP A 27 -3.80 -2.43 1.32
CA ASP A 27 -2.60 -1.59 1.47
C ASP A 27 -2.90 -0.36 2.32
N GLU A 28 -3.91 0.43 1.93
CA GLU A 28 -4.24 1.68 2.62
C GLU A 28 -4.66 1.42 4.09
N LEU A 29 -5.45 0.37 4.33
CA LEU A 29 -5.87 0.03 5.70
C LEU A 29 -4.67 -0.37 6.57
N THR A 30 -3.75 -1.16 6.00
CA THR A 30 -2.59 -1.67 6.74
C THR A 30 -1.61 -0.53 7.04
N LEU A 31 -1.33 0.32 6.05
CA LEU A 31 -0.44 1.47 6.22
C LEU A 31 -1.06 2.50 7.16
N GLY A 32 -2.32 2.88 6.96
CA GLY A 32 -3.03 3.82 7.84
C GLY A 32 -3.09 3.34 9.30
N HIS A 33 -3.25 2.03 9.53
CA HIS A 33 -3.14 1.47 10.87
C HIS A 33 -1.72 1.63 11.44
N ARG A 34 -0.68 1.24 10.68
CA ARG A 34 0.70 1.43 11.11
C ARG A 34 1.00 2.90 11.42
N ASP A 35 0.46 3.83 10.66
CA ASP A 35 0.71 5.24 10.89
C ASP A 35 0.00 5.76 12.14
N SER A 36 -1.19 5.24 12.43
CA SER A 36 -1.89 5.55 13.67
C SER A 36 -1.11 5.14 14.92
N GLU A 37 -0.23 4.13 14.84
CA GLU A 37 0.64 3.73 15.96
C GLU A 37 1.66 4.80 16.35
N TRP A 38 1.92 5.79 15.48
CA TRP A 38 2.80 6.92 15.77
C TRP A 38 2.13 8.07 16.53
N LEU A 39 0.80 8.06 16.69
CA LEU A 39 0.06 9.14 17.33
C LEU A 39 0.58 9.42 18.75
N GLY A 40 1.16 10.60 18.95
CA GLY A 40 1.74 11.04 20.23
C GLY A 40 3.15 10.51 20.50
N LEU A 41 3.77 9.86 19.49
CA LEU A 41 5.09 9.27 19.54
C LEU A 41 6.02 9.81 18.45
N CYS A 42 5.54 10.68 17.54
CA CYS A 42 6.42 11.32 16.56
C CYS A 42 7.49 12.18 17.25
N PRO A 43 8.63 12.45 16.57
CA PRO A 43 9.72 13.24 17.16
C PRO A 43 9.35 14.69 17.53
N ASP A 44 8.34 15.25 16.88
CA ASP A 44 7.81 16.59 17.11
C ASP A 44 6.29 16.65 16.86
N ILE A 45 5.65 17.72 17.34
CA ILE A 45 4.19 17.91 17.28
C ILE A 45 3.71 18.05 15.84
N GLU A 46 4.50 18.71 14.99
CA GLU A 46 4.21 18.86 13.57
C GLU A 46 4.19 17.49 12.87
N GLY A 47 5.11 16.60 13.22
CA GLY A 47 5.13 15.20 12.78
C GLY A 47 3.89 14.43 13.25
N ASP A 48 3.49 14.57 14.51
CA ASP A 48 2.27 13.93 15.04
C ASP A 48 1.03 14.37 14.25
N VAL A 49 0.89 15.68 13.99
CA VAL A 49 -0.25 16.21 13.23
C VAL A 49 -0.23 15.73 11.79
N ALA A 50 0.94 15.71 11.14
CA ALA A 50 1.08 15.25 9.77
C ALA A 50 0.75 13.75 9.64
N PHE A 51 1.37 12.89 10.46
CA PHE A 51 1.12 11.44 10.43
C PHE A 51 -0.32 11.09 10.79
N SER A 52 -0.95 11.82 11.72
CA SER A 52 -2.36 11.62 12.03
C SER A 52 -3.26 11.95 10.84
N SER A 53 -2.93 13.00 10.08
CA SER A 53 -3.67 13.36 8.86
C SER A 53 -3.49 12.29 7.78
N ILE A 54 -2.27 11.82 7.58
CA ILE A 54 -1.94 10.76 6.60
C ILE A 54 -2.69 9.47 6.97
N ALA A 55 -2.57 9.02 8.22
CA ALA A 55 -3.28 7.83 8.70
C ALA A 55 -4.80 7.93 8.49
N GLN A 56 -5.38 9.12 8.69
CA GLN A 56 -6.80 9.34 8.45
C GLN A 56 -7.16 9.25 6.97
N ASP A 57 -6.35 9.84 6.08
CA ASP A 57 -6.59 9.83 4.64
C ASP A 57 -6.45 8.40 4.08
N GLU A 58 -5.41 7.66 4.47
CA GLU A 58 -5.18 6.24 4.13
C GLU A 58 -6.38 5.36 4.52
N VAL A 59 -6.88 5.47 5.76
CA VAL A 59 -8.08 4.75 6.19
C VAL A 59 -9.31 5.20 5.37
N GLY A 60 -9.41 6.49 5.03
CA GLY A 60 -10.46 7.01 4.16
C GLY A 60 -10.41 6.43 2.74
N HIS A 61 -9.20 6.21 2.20
CA HIS A 61 -8.99 5.56 0.90
C HIS A 61 -9.35 4.07 0.96
N ALA A 62 -8.98 3.39 2.05
CA ALA A 62 -9.39 2.01 2.31
C ALA A 62 -10.93 1.87 2.29
N VAL A 63 -11.64 2.75 3.01
CA VAL A 63 -13.11 2.78 3.03
C VAL A 63 -13.68 2.95 1.63
N PHE A 64 -13.13 3.87 0.84
CA PHE A 64 -13.56 4.05 -0.56
C PHE A 64 -13.45 2.75 -1.37
N TYR A 65 -12.34 2.02 -1.26
CA TYR A 65 -12.16 0.77 -2.00
C TYR A 65 -13.06 -0.36 -1.46
N PHE A 66 -13.26 -0.46 -0.15
CA PHE A 66 -14.20 -1.43 0.44
C PHE A 66 -15.65 -1.14 0.02
N ASP A 67 -16.05 0.12 -0.10
CA ASP A 67 -17.37 0.50 -0.62
C ASP A 67 -17.56 0.07 -2.08
N LEU A 68 -16.52 0.18 -2.91
CA LEU A 68 -16.57 -0.33 -4.28
C LEU A 68 -16.71 -1.86 -4.31
N LEU A 69 -15.99 -2.58 -3.44
CA LEU A 69 -16.13 -4.04 -3.30
C LEU A 69 -17.54 -4.42 -2.84
N HIS A 70 -18.12 -3.67 -1.90
CA HIS A 70 -19.50 -3.85 -1.46
C HIS A 70 -20.51 -3.68 -2.60
N GLN A 71 -20.37 -2.63 -3.41
CA GLN A 71 -21.21 -2.39 -4.58
C GLN A 71 -21.09 -3.50 -5.65
N LEU A 72 -19.94 -4.18 -5.70
CA LEU A 72 -19.69 -5.34 -6.55
C LEU A 72 -20.12 -6.68 -5.90
N GLY A 73 -20.70 -6.64 -4.69
CA GLY A 73 -21.32 -7.80 -4.03
C GLY A 73 -20.39 -8.64 -3.16
N GLU A 74 -19.19 -8.15 -2.78
CA GLU A 74 -18.25 -8.89 -1.92
C GLU A 74 -18.64 -8.93 -0.43
N GLY A 75 -19.63 -8.12 -0.03
CA GLY A 75 -20.14 -8.10 1.34
C GLY A 75 -20.06 -6.72 1.98
N ASP A 76 -20.30 -6.68 3.29
CA ASP A 76 -20.29 -5.44 4.08
C ASP A 76 -18.86 -4.88 4.24
N PRO A 77 -18.62 -3.56 4.08
CA PRO A 77 -17.30 -2.95 4.19
C PRO A 77 -16.57 -3.23 5.50
N ASP A 78 -17.26 -3.14 6.64
CA ASP A 78 -16.64 -3.39 7.95
C ASP A 78 -16.23 -4.87 8.09
N ARG A 79 -17.06 -5.79 7.59
CA ARG A 79 -16.67 -7.21 7.54
C ARG A 79 -15.45 -7.45 6.66
N LEU A 80 -15.38 -6.78 5.50
CA LEU A 80 -14.21 -6.84 4.63
C LEU A 80 -12.97 -6.28 5.32
N ALA A 81 -13.09 -5.20 6.09
CA ALA A 81 -11.96 -4.58 6.79
C ALA A 81 -11.50 -5.38 8.03
N PHE A 82 -12.43 -5.92 8.83
CA PHE A 82 -12.12 -6.40 10.19
C PHE A 82 -12.33 -7.91 10.43
N SER A 83 -13.03 -8.63 9.53
CA SER A 83 -13.35 -10.05 9.75
C SER A 83 -12.50 -11.03 8.93
N ARG A 84 -11.62 -10.53 8.05
CA ARG A 84 -10.80 -11.38 7.18
C ARG A 84 -9.51 -11.84 7.87
N ASP A 85 -9.29 -13.15 7.85
CA ASP A 85 -8.03 -13.80 8.25
C ASP A 85 -6.85 -13.34 7.37
N GLN A 86 -5.63 -13.49 7.89
CA GLN A 86 -4.39 -13.08 7.19
C GLN A 86 -4.27 -13.61 5.76
N HIS A 87 -4.65 -14.86 5.48
CA HIS A 87 -4.51 -15.46 4.14
C HIS A 87 -5.50 -14.90 3.10
N LEU A 88 -6.50 -14.14 3.56
CA LEU A 88 -7.46 -13.41 2.71
C LEU A 88 -7.06 -11.95 2.50
N ARG A 89 -6.01 -11.48 3.19
CA ARG A 89 -5.43 -10.15 2.99
C ARG A 89 -4.57 -10.13 1.73
N ARG A 90 -4.42 -8.94 1.17
CA ARG A 90 -3.76 -8.68 -0.11
C ARG A 90 -2.80 -7.49 -0.03
N ASN A 91 -2.50 -7.00 1.17
CA ASN A 91 -1.53 -5.92 1.38
C ASN A 91 -0.11 -6.38 0.99
N ALA A 92 0.74 -5.45 0.57
CA ALA A 92 2.15 -5.74 0.37
C ALA A 92 2.87 -6.02 1.70
N ILE A 93 3.88 -6.91 1.66
CA ILE A 93 4.67 -7.30 2.85
C ILE A 93 5.36 -6.10 3.50
N LEU A 94 5.73 -5.08 2.73
CA LEU A 94 6.35 -3.87 3.28
C LEU A 94 5.44 -3.17 4.31
N LEU A 95 4.13 -3.19 4.10
CA LEU A 95 3.17 -2.37 4.85
C LEU A 95 2.79 -3.00 6.19
N GLU A 96 2.84 -4.33 6.29
CA GLU A 96 2.57 -5.04 7.55
C GLU A 96 3.73 -4.96 8.55
N ARG A 97 4.92 -4.50 8.13
CA ARG A 97 6.10 -4.46 9.01
C ARG A 97 5.88 -3.49 10.18
N PRO A 98 6.30 -3.85 11.40
CA PRO A 98 6.22 -2.96 12.56
C PRO A 98 7.03 -1.68 12.33
N ASN A 99 6.54 -0.54 12.84
CA ASN A 99 7.19 0.76 12.65
C ASN A 99 8.63 0.81 13.15
N GLY A 100 8.88 0.30 14.36
CA GLY A 100 10.19 0.30 14.99
C GLY A 100 10.82 1.70 15.06
N ASP A 101 11.81 1.94 14.21
CA ASP A 101 12.55 3.20 14.17
C ASP A 101 11.83 4.26 13.32
N TRP A 102 11.92 5.54 13.72
CA TRP A 102 11.37 6.64 12.89
C TRP A 102 11.95 6.66 11.48
N ALA A 103 13.27 6.44 11.32
CA ALA A 103 13.91 6.41 10.01
C ALA A 103 13.37 5.28 9.12
N TYR A 104 12.99 4.14 9.73
CA TYR A 104 12.34 3.04 9.02
C TYR A 104 10.97 3.45 8.49
N SER A 105 10.16 4.11 9.34
CA SER A 105 8.83 4.58 8.94
C SER A 105 8.91 5.61 7.81
N ILE A 106 9.85 6.57 7.88
CA ILE A 106 10.07 7.57 6.81
C ILE A 106 10.49 6.92 5.50
N LEU A 107 11.39 5.93 5.54
CA LEU A 107 11.82 5.24 4.32
C LEU A 107 10.73 4.35 3.74
N ARG A 108 9.98 3.62 4.59
CA ARG A 108 8.82 2.83 4.18
C ARG A 108 7.82 3.70 3.43
N HIS A 109 7.43 4.81 4.05
CA HIS A 109 6.51 5.80 3.50
C HIS A 109 7.01 6.36 2.17
N TYR A 110 8.19 6.99 2.16
CA TYR A 110 8.68 7.63 0.95
C TYR A 110 8.78 6.67 -0.24
N PHE A 111 9.17 5.42 0.01
CA PHE A 111 9.24 4.39 -1.02
C PHE A 111 7.87 3.90 -1.46
N TYR A 112 6.93 3.75 -0.53
CA TYR A 112 5.56 3.41 -0.85
C TYR A 112 4.84 4.52 -1.61
N ASP A 113 4.90 5.78 -1.15
CA ASP A 113 4.23 6.92 -1.80
C ASP A 113 4.72 7.14 -3.24
N LEU A 114 6.01 6.92 -3.51
CA LEU A 114 6.55 6.96 -4.87
C LEU A 114 5.98 5.83 -5.74
N PHE A 115 5.78 4.65 -5.15
CA PHE A 115 5.15 3.53 -5.83
C PHE A 115 3.68 3.82 -6.07
N ASP A 116 2.99 4.35 -5.07
CA ASP A 116 1.56 4.59 -5.14
C ASP A 116 1.21 5.73 -6.09
N ASP A 117 2.01 6.80 -6.18
CA ASP A 117 1.79 7.84 -7.20
C ASP A 117 1.79 7.25 -8.62
N LEU A 118 2.72 6.31 -8.91
CA LEU A 118 2.77 5.60 -10.19
C LEU A 118 1.61 4.62 -10.37
N ARG A 119 1.21 3.93 -9.30
CA ARG A 119 0.06 3.00 -9.29
C ARG A 119 -1.23 3.76 -9.55
N LEU A 120 -1.47 4.87 -8.85
CA LEU A 120 -2.61 5.76 -9.04
C LEU A 120 -2.58 6.41 -10.43
N GLN A 121 -1.42 6.85 -10.92
CA GLN A 121 -1.29 7.33 -12.30
C GLN A 121 -1.81 6.29 -13.30
N SER A 122 -1.53 5.00 -13.06
CA SER A 122 -1.98 3.93 -13.95
C SER A 122 -3.52 3.81 -14.03
N MET A 123 -4.24 4.29 -13.02
CA MET A 123 -5.71 4.21 -12.89
C MET A 123 -6.44 5.50 -13.30
N GLU A 124 -5.74 6.58 -13.64
CA GLU A 124 -6.36 7.86 -14.03
C GLU A 124 -7.25 7.78 -15.27
N SER A 125 -6.99 6.81 -16.13
CA SER A 125 -7.79 6.51 -17.31
C SER A 125 -8.53 5.18 -17.21
N SER A 126 -8.73 4.65 -15.99
CA SER A 126 -9.38 3.36 -15.76
C SER A 126 -10.72 3.26 -16.47
N SER A 127 -11.02 2.11 -17.08
CA SER A 127 -12.30 1.82 -17.73
C SER A 127 -13.45 1.76 -16.72
N TYR A 128 -13.16 1.40 -15.46
CA TYR A 128 -14.14 1.41 -14.38
C TYR A 128 -14.33 2.83 -13.83
N ALA A 129 -15.47 3.44 -14.17
CA ALA A 129 -15.72 4.86 -13.88
C ALA A 129 -15.63 5.26 -12.39
N PRO A 130 -16.13 4.47 -11.42
CA PRO A 130 -16.00 4.80 -10.00
C PRO A 130 -14.55 4.86 -9.54
N LEU A 131 -13.73 3.87 -9.92
CA LEU A 131 -12.29 3.87 -9.60
C LEU A 131 -11.59 5.08 -10.23
N ARG A 132 -11.82 5.33 -11.53
CA ARG A 132 -11.23 6.48 -12.23
C ARG A 132 -11.51 7.81 -11.52
N GLN A 133 -12.75 8.02 -11.07
CA GLN A 133 -13.15 9.25 -10.38
C GLN A 133 -12.53 9.34 -8.97
N GLY A 134 -12.50 8.23 -8.24
CA GLY A 134 -11.87 8.15 -6.92
C GLY A 134 -10.38 8.42 -6.97
N THR A 135 -9.66 7.80 -7.92
CA THR A 135 -8.22 7.99 -8.13
C THR A 135 -7.87 9.47 -8.29
N GLN A 136 -8.65 10.26 -9.05
CA GLN A 136 -8.37 11.70 -9.20
C GLN A 136 -8.47 12.47 -7.88
N LYS A 137 -9.32 12.04 -6.94
CA LYS A 137 -9.42 12.62 -5.62
C LYS A 137 -8.23 12.20 -4.75
N ILE A 138 -8.02 10.88 -4.64
CA ILE A 138 -6.95 10.26 -3.85
C ILE A 138 -5.59 10.85 -4.21
N ARG A 139 -5.27 10.98 -5.51
CA ARG A 139 -4.00 11.58 -5.97
C ARG A 139 -3.74 13.00 -5.46
N ARG A 140 -4.77 13.78 -5.14
CA ARG A 140 -4.57 15.13 -4.58
C ARG A 140 -4.17 15.08 -3.11
N GLU A 141 -4.67 14.10 -2.37
CA GLU A 141 -4.32 13.84 -0.97
C GLU A 141 -2.90 13.23 -0.92
N GLU A 142 -2.65 12.18 -1.70
CA GLU A 142 -1.34 11.50 -1.81
C GLU A 142 -0.19 12.40 -2.27
N TYR A 143 -0.48 13.42 -3.09
CA TYR A 143 0.53 14.41 -3.47
C TYR A 143 1.16 15.08 -2.25
N TYR A 144 0.37 15.36 -1.21
CA TYR A 144 0.87 15.98 0.01
C TYR A 144 1.59 14.99 0.92
N HIS A 145 1.19 13.71 0.94
CA HIS A 145 1.90 12.64 1.63
C HIS A 145 3.32 12.52 1.07
N LEU A 146 3.44 12.31 -0.24
CA LEU A 146 4.71 12.20 -0.93
C LEU A 146 5.61 13.43 -0.73
N LEU A 147 5.02 14.63 -0.78
CA LEU A 147 5.77 15.88 -0.54
C LEU A 147 6.33 15.94 0.90
N HIS A 148 5.53 15.55 1.89
CA HIS A 148 5.93 15.53 3.29
C HIS A 148 7.04 14.49 3.51
N MET A 149 6.86 13.27 3.01
CA MET A 149 7.81 12.17 3.16
C MET A 149 9.12 12.45 2.44
N LYS A 150 9.07 13.02 1.23
CA LYS A 150 10.26 13.49 0.52
C LYS A 150 11.05 14.52 1.34
N THR A 151 10.36 15.45 1.99
CA THR A 151 10.99 16.48 2.82
C THR A 151 11.73 15.85 4.01
N LEU A 152 11.09 14.91 4.71
CA LEU A 152 11.70 14.20 5.84
C LEU A 152 12.84 13.29 5.40
N PHE A 153 12.66 12.53 4.32
CA PHE A 153 13.69 11.70 3.70
C PHE A 153 14.94 12.52 3.37
N SER A 154 14.80 13.65 2.67
CA SER A 154 15.93 14.51 2.33
C SER A 154 16.58 15.11 3.59
N ARG A 155 15.78 15.58 4.55
CA ARG A 155 16.30 16.18 5.79
C ARG A 155 17.10 15.19 6.63
N LEU A 156 16.58 13.97 6.81
CA LEU A 156 17.22 12.94 7.63
C LEU A 156 18.39 12.29 6.90
N GLY A 157 18.26 12.02 5.59
CA GLY A 157 19.30 11.40 4.79
C GLY A 157 20.51 12.30 4.53
N SER A 158 20.29 13.60 4.33
CA SER A 158 21.37 14.58 4.21
C SER A 158 21.89 15.10 5.56
N ALA A 159 21.32 14.64 6.68
CA ALA A 159 21.88 14.94 7.99
C ALA A 159 23.25 14.25 8.16
N GLY A 160 24.00 14.66 9.17
CA GLY A 160 25.19 13.93 9.63
C GLY A 160 24.88 13.08 10.88
N GLY A 161 25.85 12.24 11.27
CA GLY A 161 25.78 11.47 12.52
C GLY A 161 24.59 10.51 12.57
N GLN A 162 24.00 10.37 13.76
CA GLN A 162 23.01 9.32 14.06
C GLN A 162 21.77 9.34 13.16
N ALA A 163 21.32 10.52 12.70
CA ALA A 163 20.15 10.60 11.82
C ALA A 163 20.41 9.91 10.48
N ARG A 164 21.61 10.10 9.92
CA ARG A 164 22.03 9.46 8.69
C ARG A 164 22.26 7.96 8.88
N GLU A 165 22.97 7.58 9.95
CA GLU A 165 23.23 6.17 10.27
C GLU A 165 21.92 5.37 10.36
N ARG A 166 20.90 5.92 11.03
CA ARG A 166 19.57 5.28 11.14
C ARG A 166 18.85 5.17 9.79
N MET A 167 18.99 6.17 8.90
CA MET A 167 18.43 6.11 7.55
C MET A 167 19.13 5.06 6.68
N GLU A 168 20.45 4.94 6.77
CA GLU A 168 21.21 3.90 6.05
C GLU A 168 20.83 2.49 6.55
N GLU A 169 20.69 2.30 7.86
CA GLU A 169 20.19 1.04 8.44
C GLU A 169 18.75 0.73 8.03
N ALA A 170 17.87 1.73 8.05
CA ALA A 170 16.49 1.59 7.62
C ALA A 170 16.39 1.21 6.14
N LEU A 171 17.24 1.78 5.28
CA LEU A 171 17.29 1.46 3.86
C LEU A 171 17.54 -0.04 3.64
N LEU A 172 18.53 -0.59 4.36
CA LEU A 172 18.86 -2.02 4.29
C LEU A 172 17.73 -2.93 4.80
N LYS A 173 16.89 -2.43 5.73
CA LYS A 173 15.75 -3.18 6.26
C LYS A 173 14.53 -3.13 5.34
N VAL A 174 14.27 -2.00 4.69
CA VAL A 174 13.14 -1.83 3.75
C VAL A 174 13.41 -2.55 2.43
N TRP A 175 14.65 -2.52 1.95
CA TRP A 175 15.03 -2.98 0.62
C TRP A 175 14.50 -4.38 0.24
N PRO A 176 14.61 -5.40 1.12
CA PRO A 176 14.20 -6.76 0.77
C PRO A 176 12.69 -6.94 0.57
N ASP A 177 11.87 -6.07 1.17
CA ASP A 177 10.40 -6.19 1.11
C ASP A 177 9.79 -5.43 -0.08
N LEU A 178 10.57 -4.60 -0.79
CA LEU A 178 10.09 -3.79 -1.92
C LEU A 178 9.60 -4.61 -3.11
N GLY A 179 10.12 -5.82 -3.29
CA GLY A 179 9.80 -6.65 -4.46
C GLY A 179 8.30 -6.95 -4.60
N ASP A 180 7.60 -7.12 -3.48
CA ASP A 180 6.17 -7.46 -3.46
C ASP A 180 5.25 -6.30 -3.87
N LEU A 181 5.72 -5.04 -3.81
CA LEU A 181 4.94 -3.88 -4.29
C LEU A 181 4.60 -4.00 -5.77
N PHE A 182 5.52 -4.57 -6.55
CA PHE A 182 5.43 -4.63 -8.02
C PHE A 182 4.79 -5.93 -8.54
N ASP A 183 4.41 -6.88 -7.66
CA ASP A 183 3.54 -8.00 -8.05
C ASP A 183 2.10 -7.49 -8.08
N PHE A 184 1.51 -7.28 -9.26
CA PHE A 184 0.10 -6.88 -9.36
C PHE A 184 -0.86 -8.06 -9.30
N GLY A 185 -0.36 -9.25 -8.97
CA GLY A 185 -1.13 -10.46 -8.75
C GLY A 185 -1.47 -11.21 -10.03
N PRO A 186 -2.27 -12.28 -9.91
CA PRO A 186 -2.53 -13.22 -11.00
C PRO A 186 -3.39 -12.66 -12.13
N TYR A 187 -4.05 -11.51 -11.92
CA TYR A 187 -4.98 -10.89 -12.88
C TYR A 187 -4.42 -9.65 -13.57
N GLU A 188 -3.11 -9.37 -13.48
CA GLU A 188 -2.47 -8.20 -14.10
C GLU A 188 -2.79 -8.11 -15.61
N LYS A 189 -2.77 -9.25 -16.30
CA LYS A 189 -3.08 -9.31 -17.72
C LYS A 189 -4.49 -8.82 -18.00
N GLU A 190 -5.49 -9.31 -17.27
CA GLU A 190 -6.87 -8.88 -17.37
C GLU A 190 -7.04 -7.41 -16.99
N LEU A 191 -6.34 -6.93 -15.96
CA LEU A 191 -6.37 -5.52 -15.56
C LEU A 191 -5.93 -4.59 -16.70
N LEU A 192 -4.89 -4.97 -17.43
CA LEU A 192 -4.38 -4.24 -18.60
C LEU A 192 -5.32 -4.40 -19.82
N GLU A 193 -5.73 -5.62 -20.13
CA GLU A 193 -6.59 -5.92 -21.30
C GLU A 193 -7.93 -5.19 -21.22
N PHE A 194 -8.52 -5.10 -20.02
CA PHE A 194 -9.76 -4.37 -19.82
C PHE A 194 -9.57 -2.88 -19.50
N GLY A 195 -8.33 -2.39 -19.46
CA GLY A 195 -8.01 -1.00 -19.19
C GLY A 195 -8.40 -0.53 -17.79
N ILE A 196 -8.42 -1.42 -16.79
CA ILE A 196 -8.59 -1.05 -15.38
C ILE A 196 -7.35 -0.29 -14.90
N ILE A 197 -6.17 -0.73 -15.34
CA ILE A 197 -4.87 -0.06 -15.18
C ILE A 197 -4.22 0.14 -16.56
N SER A 198 -3.30 1.09 -16.67
CA SER A 198 -2.58 1.39 -17.91
C SER A 198 -1.09 1.03 -17.89
N LEU A 199 -0.54 0.67 -16.72
CA LEU A 199 0.86 0.29 -16.53
C LEU A 199 0.92 -1.08 -15.84
N SER A 200 1.82 -1.95 -16.30
CA SER A 200 2.17 -3.18 -15.58
C SER A 200 3.00 -2.87 -14.34
N GLY A 201 3.01 -3.77 -13.37
CA GLY A 201 3.88 -3.71 -12.20
C GLY A 201 5.35 -3.64 -12.59
N SER A 202 5.76 -4.29 -13.69
CA SER A 202 7.12 -4.19 -14.22
C SER A 202 7.49 -2.79 -14.75
N GLU A 203 6.54 -2.08 -15.37
CA GLU A 203 6.76 -0.71 -15.84
C GLU A 203 6.71 0.29 -14.68
N VAL A 204 5.83 0.08 -13.71
CA VAL A 204 5.82 0.82 -12.44
C VAL A 204 7.16 0.65 -11.72
N ARG A 205 7.66 -0.58 -11.60
CA ARG A 205 8.98 -0.88 -11.00
C ARG A 205 10.10 -0.12 -11.69
N ARG A 206 10.17 -0.17 -13.02
CA ARG A 206 11.22 0.52 -13.78
C ARG A 206 11.23 2.02 -13.49
N ARG A 207 10.06 2.67 -13.53
CA ARG A 207 9.93 4.11 -13.25
C ARG A 207 10.24 4.45 -11.79
N TRP A 208 9.83 3.58 -10.88
CA TRP A 208 10.10 3.74 -9.45
C TRP A 208 11.60 3.66 -9.17
N GLU A 209 12.30 2.65 -9.72
CA GLU A 209 13.75 2.48 -9.55
C GLU A 209 14.53 3.69 -10.09
N GLU A 210 14.07 4.29 -11.20
CA GLU A 210 14.62 5.54 -11.73
C GLU A 210 14.50 6.70 -10.73
N GLN A 211 13.28 6.93 -10.20
CA GLN A 211 13.03 8.01 -9.24
C GLN A 211 13.78 7.83 -7.92
N VAL A 212 13.83 6.61 -7.40
CA VAL A 212 14.49 6.30 -6.13
C VAL A 212 16.01 6.36 -6.26
N ARG A 213 16.56 5.95 -7.40
CA ARG A 213 17.99 6.10 -7.66
C ARG A 213 18.39 7.57 -7.62
N ASP A 214 17.64 8.44 -8.30
CA ASP A 214 17.89 9.87 -8.28
C ASP A 214 17.74 10.45 -6.86
N ALA A 215 16.71 10.04 -6.13
CA ALA A 215 16.47 10.49 -4.76
C ALA A 215 17.61 10.09 -3.80
N LEU A 216 18.06 8.83 -3.83
CA LEU A 216 19.17 8.34 -3.01
C LEU A 216 20.48 9.07 -3.35
N LEU A 217 20.79 9.22 -4.63
CA LEU A 217 22.00 9.92 -5.06
C LEU A 217 21.99 11.40 -4.62
N SER A 218 20.83 12.06 -4.63
CA SER A 218 20.70 13.47 -4.23
C SER A 218 21.07 13.72 -2.75
N ILE A 219 20.94 12.71 -1.90
CA ILE A 219 21.31 12.76 -0.47
C ILE A 219 22.64 12.06 -0.17
N GLY A 220 23.37 11.64 -1.21
CA GLY A 220 24.66 10.96 -1.11
C GLY A 220 24.55 9.52 -0.59
N PHE A 221 23.42 8.84 -0.80
CA PHE A 221 23.25 7.43 -0.48
C PHE A 221 23.63 6.58 -1.70
N GLU A 222 24.15 5.38 -1.44
CA GLU A 222 24.44 4.40 -2.48
C GLU A 222 23.17 3.63 -2.86
N TRP A 223 23.10 3.18 -4.11
CA TRP A 223 22.06 2.26 -4.57
C TRP A 223 22.34 0.86 -4.01
N PRO A 224 21.45 0.26 -3.18
CA PRO A 224 21.75 -1.00 -2.49
C PRO A 224 21.94 -2.23 -3.40
N GLY A 225 21.55 -2.13 -4.67
CA GLY A 225 21.65 -3.21 -5.65
C GLY A 225 20.30 -3.61 -6.20
N GLU A 226 20.20 -4.81 -6.76
CA GLU A 226 18.93 -5.32 -7.29
C GLU A 226 17.92 -5.51 -6.14
N ILE A 227 16.68 -5.07 -6.35
CA ILE A 227 15.58 -5.39 -5.42
C ILE A 227 15.29 -6.88 -5.57
N PRO A 228 15.41 -7.67 -4.48
CA PRO A 228 15.26 -9.11 -4.56
C PRO A 228 13.84 -9.47 -4.98
N SER A 229 13.71 -10.58 -5.71
CA SER A 229 12.40 -11.20 -5.89
C SER A 229 11.92 -11.70 -4.53
N SER A 230 10.71 -11.32 -4.14
CA SER A 230 10.17 -11.75 -2.86
C SER A 230 9.92 -13.26 -2.85
N SER A 231 10.31 -13.94 -1.77
CA SER A 231 10.05 -15.38 -1.58
C SER A 231 8.60 -15.69 -1.19
N ARG A 232 7.85 -14.64 -0.85
CA ARG A 232 6.43 -14.66 -0.47
C ARG A 232 5.72 -13.49 -1.16
N SER A 233 4.42 -13.58 -1.37
CA SER A 233 3.67 -12.43 -1.85
C SER A 233 2.43 -12.17 -1.00
N GLY A 234 2.39 -10.99 -0.34
CA GLY A 234 1.22 -10.57 0.41
C GLY A 234 0.01 -10.41 -0.49
N ARG A 235 0.23 -10.06 -1.77
CA ARG A 235 -0.79 -10.06 -2.83
C ARG A 235 -1.46 -11.43 -3.00
N ARG A 236 -0.76 -12.52 -2.70
CA ARG A 236 -1.31 -13.89 -2.79
C ARG A 236 -1.79 -14.44 -1.45
N GLY A 237 -1.83 -13.60 -0.41
CA GLY A 237 -2.16 -14.01 0.96
C GLY A 237 -1.00 -14.71 1.70
N GLU A 238 0.22 -14.60 1.17
CA GLU A 238 1.43 -15.17 1.77
C GLU A 238 2.17 -14.08 2.55
N HIS A 239 1.76 -13.88 3.80
CA HIS A 239 2.27 -12.81 4.65
C HIS A 239 3.41 -13.27 5.56
N SER A 240 4.10 -12.31 6.16
CA SER A 240 5.06 -12.58 7.23
C SER A 240 4.35 -12.85 8.56
N SER A 241 5.13 -13.22 9.58
CA SER A 241 4.60 -13.38 10.93
C SER A 241 4.10 -12.08 11.57
N ASP A 242 4.38 -10.92 10.95
CA ASP A 242 4.07 -9.61 11.50
C ASP A 242 2.62 -9.18 11.24
N LEU A 243 1.95 -9.75 10.23
CA LEU A 243 0.57 -9.39 9.90
C LEU A 243 -0.41 -9.84 10.99
N GLN A 244 -0.26 -11.04 11.55
CA GLN A 244 -1.23 -11.53 12.53
C GLN A 244 -1.30 -10.64 13.79
N PRO A 245 -0.18 -10.25 14.43
CA PRO A 245 -0.23 -9.29 15.54
C PRO A 245 -0.83 -7.93 15.19
N LEU A 246 -0.62 -7.45 13.95
CA LEU A 246 -1.29 -6.24 13.46
C LEU A 246 -2.80 -6.43 13.44
N LEU A 247 -3.28 -7.53 12.84
CA LEU A 247 -4.71 -7.80 12.73
C LEU A 247 -5.38 -7.99 14.09
N ASP A 248 -4.69 -8.65 15.03
CA ASP A 248 -5.17 -8.83 16.40
C ASP A 248 -5.46 -7.48 17.07
N THR A 249 -4.61 -6.48 16.83
CA THR A 249 -4.77 -5.12 17.38
C THR A 249 -5.81 -4.32 16.59
N LEU A 250 -5.69 -4.28 15.25
CA LEU A 250 -6.60 -3.56 14.36
C LEU A 250 -8.06 -4.01 14.54
N CYS A 251 -8.29 -5.31 14.76
CA CYS A 251 -9.63 -5.88 14.83
C CYS A 251 -10.12 -6.08 16.28
N GLU A 252 -9.34 -5.70 17.30
CA GLU A 252 -9.62 -6.01 18.71
C GLU A 252 -11.03 -5.57 19.12
N VAL A 253 -11.37 -4.30 18.89
CA VAL A 253 -12.67 -3.73 19.29
C VAL A 253 -13.81 -4.36 18.50
N TYR A 254 -13.61 -4.58 17.20
CA TYR A 254 -14.61 -5.21 16.34
C TYR A 254 -14.88 -6.66 16.78
N ALA A 255 -13.85 -7.39 17.21
CA ALA A 255 -13.97 -8.78 17.66
C ALA A 255 -14.73 -8.94 18.99
N ILE A 256 -14.87 -7.87 19.79
CA ILE A 256 -15.65 -7.88 21.04
C ILE A 256 -17.14 -8.13 20.74
N ASP A 257 -17.69 -7.44 19.73
CA ASP A 257 -19.07 -7.66 19.26
C ASP A 257 -19.20 -7.31 17.77
N SER A 258 -19.07 -8.32 16.91
CA SER A 258 -19.14 -8.20 15.45
C SER A 258 -20.56 -7.92 14.91
N ASN A 259 -21.57 -7.85 15.77
CA ASN A 259 -22.93 -7.46 15.40
C ASN A 259 -23.33 -6.08 15.96
N ALA A 260 -22.45 -5.45 16.75
CA ALA A 260 -22.68 -4.10 17.25
C ALA A 260 -22.73 -3.09 16.09
N ARG A 261 -23.48 -2.00 16.31
CA ARG A 261 -23.49 -0.82 15.43
C ARG A 261 -22.82 0.32 16.18
N TRP A 262 -21.77 0.87 15.61
CA TRP A 262 -20.96 1.94 16.17
C TRP A 262 -21.27 3.28 15.49
#